data_AF-A0A099TA99-F1
#
_entry.id   AF-A0A099TA99-F1
#
_cell.length_a   1.000
_cell.length_b   1.000
_cell.length_c   1.000
_cell.angle_alpha   90.00
_cell.angle_beta   90.00
_cell.angle_gamma   90.00
#
_symmetry.space_group_name_H-M   'P 1'
#
loop_
_entity.id
_entity.type
_entity.pdbx_description
1 polymer ?
#
loop_
_entity_poly.entity_id
_entity_poly.type
_entity_poly.pdbx_seq_one_letter_code
_entity_poly.pdbx_strand_id
1 'polypeptide(L)'
;MGYMGKTKTQKRTAVRADWLDERRREARMVIADVAHHSDYLVRMACNVLVAHGETFEEREDARILLVVLDAKTPGRLPAPFSTGEGRS
;
A
#
# COMPACT_ATOMS: atom_id res chain seq x y z
N MET A 1 -31.85 -36.99 -24.46
CA MET A 1 -31.65 -35.55 -24.74
C MET A 1 -31.19 -34.84 -23.45
N GLY A 2 -29.91 -34.92 -23.09
CA GLY A 2 -29.41 -34.44 -21.79
C GLY A 2 -27.92 -34.06 -21.73
N TYR A 3 -27.19 -34.22 -22.83
CA TYR A 3 -25.75 -33.94 -22.90
C TYR A 3 -25.44 -32.44 -23.11
N MET A 4 -26.37 -31.67 -23.68
CA MET A 4 -26.17 -30.25 -24.00
C MET A 4 -26.33 -29.30 -22.78
N GLY A 5 -27.11 -29.70 -21.77
CA GLY A 5 -27.27 -28.93 -20.53
C GLY A 5 -26.03 -29.00 -19.63
N LYS A 6 -25.39 -30.18 -19.56
CA LYS A 6 -24.18 -30.42 -18.76
C LYS A 6 -23.00 -29.59 -19.27
N THR A 7 -22.83 -29.47 -20.59
CA THR A 7 -21.73 -28.69 -21.20
C THR A 7 -21.91 -27.19 -21.03
N LYS A 8 -23.14 -26.67 -21.13
CA LYS A 8 -23.42 -25.25 -20.83
C LYS A 8 -23.16 -24.91 -19.36
N THR A 9 -23.61 -25.76 -18.43
CA THR A 9 -23.36 -25.55 -17.00
C THR A 9 -21.87 -25.61 -16.70
N GLN A 10 -21.15 -26.60 -17.26
CA GLN A 10 -19.70 -26.75 -17.09
C GLN A 10 -18.92 -25.52 -17.60
N LYS A 11 -19.30 -24.97 -18.75
CA LYS A 11 -18.70 -23.72 -19.27
C LYS A 11 -18.97 -22.54 -18.34
N ARG A 12 -20.19 -22.39 -17.81
CA ARG A 12 -20.52 -21.32 -16.87
C ARG A 12 -19.75 -21.44 -15.55
N THR A 13 -19.54 -22.65 -15.04
CA THR A 13 -18.71 -22.87 -13.85
C THR A 13 -17.24 -22.59 -14.11
N ALA A 14 -16.71 -22.93 -15.28
CA ALA A 14 -15.33 -22.60 -15.65
C ALA A 14 -15.12 -21.08 -15.73
N VAL A 15 -16.02 -20.35 -16.42
CA VAL A 15 -15.98 -18.88 -16.49
C VAL A 15 -16.06 -18.24 -15.09
N ARG A 16 -16.88 -18.81 -14.19
CA ARG A 16 -16.97 -18.34 -12.81
C ARG A 16 -15.68 -18.61 -12.02
N ALA A 17 -15.06 -19.76 -12.21
CA ALA A 17 -13.80 -20.11 -11.57
C ALA A 17 -12.68 -19.15 -12.02
N ASP A 18 -12.56 -18.92 -13.33
CA ASP A 18 -11.58 -17.98 -13.90
C ASP A 18 -11.76 -16.56 -13.35
N TRP A 19 -13.00 -16.08 -13.27
CA TRP A 19 -13.30 -14.77 -12.66
C TRP A 19 -12.89 -14.70 -11.18
N LEU A 20 -13.14 -15.76 -10.41
CA LEU A 20 -12.75 -15.83 -8.99
C LEU A 20 -11.23 -15.91 -8.82
N ASP A 21 -10.52 -16.59 -9.72
CA ASP A 21 -9.06 -16.66 -9.71
C ASP A 21 -8.46 -15.29 -10.01
N GLU A 22 -8.99 -14.57 -11.00
CA GLU A 22 -8.53 -13.22 -11.33
C GLU A 22 -8.76 -12.24 -10.17
N ARG A 23 -9.95 -12.24 -9.56
CA ARG A 23 -10.22 -11.39 -8.38
C ARG A 23 -9.32 -11.72 -7.19
N ARG A 24 -9.02 -13.00 -6.97
CA ARG A 24 -8.04 -13.42 -5.94
C ARG A 24 -6.64 -12.93 -6.27
N ARG A 25 -6.22 -12.96 -7.53
CA ARG A 25 -4.93 -12.43 -7.96
C ARG A 25 -4.84 -10.94 -7.70
N GLU A 26 -5.85 -10.17 -8.10
CA GLU A 26 -5.91 -8.73 -7.83
C GLU A 26 -5.85 -8.41 -6.34
N ALA A 27 -6.65 -9.09 -5.52
CA ALA A 27 -6.62 -8.90 -4.07
C ALA A 27 -5.23 -9.17 -3.48
N ARG A 28 -4.53 -10.22 -3.94
CA ARG A 28 -3.15 -10.49 -3.50
C ARG A 28 -2.18 -9.40 -3.90
N MET A 29 -2.31 -8.83 -5.10
CA MET A 29 -1.47 -7.71 -5.53
C MET A 29 -1.71 -6.48 -4.66
N VAL A 30 -2.96 -6.14 -4.36
CA VAL A 30 -3.30 -5.02 -3.47
C VAL A 30 -2.72 -5.22 -2.06
N ILE A 31 -2.84 -6.43 -1.50
CA ILE A 31 -2.27 -6.73 -0.18
C ILE A 31 -0.74 -6.64 -0.20
N ALA A 32 -0.09 -7.14 -1.25
CA ALA A 32 1.35 -7.03 -1.41
C ALA A 32 1.80 -5.55 -1.52
N ASP A 33 1.04 -4.74 -2.25
CA ASP A 33 1.29 -3.31 -2.40
C ASP A 33 1.15 -2.58 -1.05
N VAL A 34 0.06 -2.80 -0.32
CA VAL A 34 -0.16 -2.21 1.01
C VAL A 34 0.91 -2.68 2.00
N ALA A 35 1.30 -3.95 1.99
CA ALA A 35 2.35 -4.47 2.86
C ALA A 35 3.70 -3.80 2.55
N HIS A 36 4.01 -3.60 1.28
CA HIS A 36 5.24 -2.95 0.83
C HIS A 36 5.28 -1.44 1.16
N HIS A 37 4.11 -0.78 1.12
CA HIS A 37 3.97 0.66 1.41
C HIS A 37 3.53 0.95 2.85
N SER A 38 3.53 -0.05 3.73
CA SER A 38 3.10 0.09 5.13
C SER A 38 3.92 1.14 5.87
N ASP A 39 5.24 1.18 5.67
CA ASP A 39 6.12 2.18 6.26
C ASP A 39 5.75 3.61 5.85
N TYR A 40 5.23 3.81 4.64
CA TYR A 40 4.76 5.13 4.18
C TYR A 40 3.48 5.58 4.90
N LEU A 41 2.51 4.67 5.06
CA LEU A 41 1.26 4.97 5.79
C LEU A 41 1.55 5.23 7.27
N VAL A 42 2.43 4.43 7.88
CA VAL A 42 2.85 4.62 9.27
C VAL A 42 3.58 5.95 9.43
N ARG A 43 4.48 6.31 8.51
CA ARG A 43 5.16 7.62 8.50
C ARG A 43 4.17 8.78 8.40
N MET A 44 3.15 8.66 7.56
CA MET A 44 2.12 9.68 7.43
C MET A 44 1.35 9.87 8.74
N ALA A 45 0.93 8.77 9.38
CA ALA A 45 0.27 8.82 10.68
C ALA A 45 1.17 9.44 11.76
N CYS A 46 2.46 9.08 11.79
CA CYS A 46 3.40 9.69 12.73
C CYS A 46 3.54 11.20 12.50
N ASN A 47 3.62 11.67 11.25
CA ASN A 47 3.68 13.11 10.97
C ASN A 47 2.44 13.85 11.50
N VAL A 48 1.25 13.25 11.39
CA VAL A 48 0.01 13.80 11.95
C VAL A 48 0.10 13.86 13.48
N LEU A 49 0.55 12.78 14.13
CA LEU A 49 0.71 12.73 15.58
C LEU A 49 1.76 13.72 16.10
N VAL A 50 2.87 13.92 15.39
CA VAL A 50 3.87 14.94 15.76
C VAL A 50 3.27 16.35 15.73
N ALA A 51 2.44 16.64 14.73
CA ALA A 51 1.82 17.97 14.57
C ALA A 51 0.62 18.20 15.49
N HIS A 52 -0.16 17.14 15.79
CA HIS A 52 -1.49 17.26 16.38
C HIS A 52 -1.77 16.34 17.57
N GLY A 53 -0.79 15.55 18.02
CA GLY A 53 -0.94 14.64 19.16
C GLY A 53 -1.40 15.38 20.40
N GLU A 54 -2.21 14.74 21.24
CA GLU A 54 -2.83 15.40 22.39
C GLU A 54 -1.81 15.63 23.51
N THR A 55 -0.90 14.67 23.69
CA THR A 55 0.12 14.71 24.74
C THR A 55 1.52 14.94 24.19
N PHE A 56 2.42 15.41 25.05
CA PHE A 56 3.83 15.54 24.69
C PHE A 56 4.48 14.17 24.44
N GLU A 57 4.15 13.18 25.26
CA GLU A 57 4.64 11.80 25.16
C GLU A 57 4.26 11.17 23.82
N GLU A 58 3.01 11.33 23.38
CA GLU A 58 2.55 10.83 22.09
C GLU A 58 3.29 11.47 20.91
N ARG A 59 3.55 12.78 20.98
CA ARG A 59 4.34 13.49 19.96
C ARG A 59 5.79 13.03 19.95
N GLU A 60 6.38 12.80 21.12
CA GLU A 60 7.77 12.35 21.24
C GLU A 60 7.94 10.92 20.72
N ASP A 61 7.04 10.01 21.11
CA ASP A 61 7.02 8.63 20.63
C ASP A 61 6.87 8.58 19.10
N ALA A 62 5.99 9.41 18.53
CA ALA A 62 5.83 9.52 17.08
C ALA A 62 7.10 10.04 16.38
N ARG A 63 7.83 10.99 16.99
CA ARG A 63 9.12 11.46 16.46
C ARG A 63 10.19 10.37 16.50
N ILE A 64 10.28 9.62 17.59
CA ILE A 64 11.23 8.51 17.74
C ILE A 64 10.94 7.43 16.69
N LEU A 65 9.66 7.08 16.51
CA LEU A 65 9.25 6.08 15.54
C LEU A 65 9.58 6.50 14.10
N LEU A 66 9.45 7.78 13.74
CA LEU A 66 9.87 8.30 12.43
C LEU A 66 11.36 8.05 12.16
N VAL A 67 12.23 8.29 13.15
CA VAL A 67 13.67 8.03 13.02
C VAL A 67 13.95 6.55 12.76
N VAL A 68 13.23 5.65 13.44
CA VAL A 68 13.37 4.20 13.24
C VAL A 68 12.92 3.79 11.84
N LEU A 69 11.80 4.33 11.35
CA LEU A 69 11.29 4.06 10.00
C LEU A 69 12.21 4.59 8.89
N ASP A 70 12.86 5.74 9.12
CA ASP A 70 13.89 6.30 8.24
C ASP A 70 15.12 5.40 8.15
N ALA A 71 15.61 4.89 9.29
CA ALA A 71 16.73 3.97 9.32
C ALA A 71 16.43 2.61 8.66
N LYS A 72 15.17 2.16 8.72
CA LYS A 72 14.72 0.89 8.13
C LYS A 72 14.55 0.94 6.62
N THR A 73 14.41 2.13 6.03
CA THR A 73 14.21 2.28 4.58
C THR A 73 15.57 2.56 3.91
N PRO A 74 16.29 1.56 3.37
CA PRO A 74 17.54 1.83 2.67
C PRO A 74 17.16 2.33 1.27
N GLY A 75 17.09 3.66 1.09
CA GLY A 75 17.12 4.24 -0.25
C GLY A 75 15.92 5.06 -0.71
N ARG A 76 15.32 5.91 0.13
CA ARG A 76 14.71 7.15 -0.38
C ARG A 76 15.53 8.34 0.10
N LEU A 77 16.67 8.56 -0.55
CA LEU A 77 17.33 9.87 -0.48
C LEU A 77 16.30 10.92 -0.93
N PRO A 78 16.15 12.04 -0.21
CA PRO A 78 15.33 13.14 -0.70
C PRO A 78 15.89 13.58 -2.06
N ALA A 79 15.01 13.75 -3.05
CA ALA A 79 15.41 14.36 -4.31
C ALA A 79 16.08 15.71 -4.00
N PRO A 80 17.24 16.04 -4.60
CA PRO A 80 17.89 17.31 -4.37
C PRO A 80 16.89 18.41 -4.71
N PHE A 81 16.70 19.32 -3.75
CA PHE A 81 15.98 20.57 -3.94
C PHE A 81 16.49 21.18 -5.25
N SER A 82 15.64 21.22 -6.28
CA SER A 82 15.92 22.02 -7.45
C SER A 82 15.77 23.47 -7.02
N THR A 83 16.85 24.05 -6.50
CA THR A 83 17.01 25.49 -6.39
C THR A 83 17.04 26.02 -7.82
N GLY A 84 15.86 26.35 -8.34
CA GLY A 84 15.69 27.12 -9.57
C GLY A 84 16.15 28.54 -9.33
N GLU A 85 17.45 28.72 -9.16
CA GLU A 85 18.11 30.02 -9.23
C GLU A 85 18.27 30.38 -10.71
N GLY A 86 17.17 30.85 -11.30
CA GLY A 86 17.14 31.48 -12.61
C GLY A 86 17.02 32.98 -12.44
N ARG A 87 18.13 33.63 -12.08
CA ARG A 87 18.27 35.08 -12.14
C ARG A 87 19.09 35.40 -13.39
N SER A 88 18.44 35.96 -14.42
CA SER A 88 18.97 36.94 -15.37
C SER A 88 17.87 37.37 -16.32
#